data_AF-A0A436GVG1-F1
#
_entry.id   AF-A0A436GVG1-F1
#
_cell.length_a   1.000
_cell.length_b   1.000
_cell.length_c   1.000
_cell.angle_alpha   90.00
_cell.angle_beta   90.00
_cell.angle_gamma   90.00
#
_symmetry.space_group_name_H-M   'P 1'
#
loop_
_entity.id
_entity.type
_entity.pdbx_description
1 polymer ?
#
loop_
_entity_poly.entity_id
_entity_poly.type
_entity_poly.pdbx_seq_one_letter_code
_entity_poly.pdbx_strand_id
1 'polypeptide(L)'
;MSASVHDGVVGHKSRRAHRSEAALAVTAQKGPFLVPVLSAFQQWILRLALAFWFCTLGFFWIWWLKPEHVEHLGPYTFATLILVWLTLMPLYFLLNVHASKKPSKLHTIPKRSRVAMVVTKAPSEPFAVVARTLEAMLAQDYPHDTWLADEDPSEETVRWCDAHGVMISTRRGRQDYHRTTWPRRTRCKEGNLAFFYDHYGYERYDFVAQMDADHVPTPTYLREILFPFADPSVGYVSAPSICDNNAAESWAARGRLFPEGMFHGPLQSGHTGGGAPLCIGSHYAVRTKALKQAGGLGPELAEDHSTSMLINAAGWHGVHALDAIAHGDGPQTFADLITQEFQWSRSLMTILLEYSPSYLPKLSPRLRFQFLFCQLWYPLFAVFALLMYVMPVYALSTGRNFANVMYLDFLFYYLPNAVALVGLVMLLKAFGLSRPMTAKTISWEGTLFLFFARWPWVLAGTLSSIRDYLTKSFVDFRVTPKGSGPKHLLPARALTPYVALAIGAALPVLLVEHPFDATGFYWFAAFNAFLYGLLVVVIVVRHVIENRIPLRANAAKVAFQGSLAVLALIVPAAGFYDRGMEGVYGLQQGAGGLRIVRIAYVVSGAGQGNIGGRNFYFDPGWETRR
;
A
#
# COMPACT_ATOMS: atom_id res chain seq x y z
N MET A 1 -70.65 44.11 -43.04
CA MET A 1 -70.81 43.92 -41.57
C MET A 1 -71.06 42.44 -41.32
N SER A 2 -70.37 41.67 -40.48
CA SER A 2 -69.05 41.69 -39.84
C SER A 2 -68.81 40.22 -39.45
N ALA A 3 -67.61 39.69 -39.68
CA ALA A 3 -67.28 38.28 -39.50
C ALA A 3 -66.85 37.93 -38.06
N SER A 4 -67.11 36.67 -37.71
CA SER A 4 -66.95 35.98 -36.43
C SER A 4 -65.52 35.55 -36.09
N VAL A 5 -65.16 35.74 -34.81
CA VAL A 5 -64.53 34.79 -33.84
C VAL A 5 -63.46 33.81 -34.34
N HIS A 6 -62.24 33.93 -33.79
CA HIS A 6 -61.54 32.84 -33.09
C HIS A 6 -60.30 33.37 -32.34
N ASP A 7 -60.24 33.09 -31.04
CA ASP A 7 -59.15 33.47 -30.13
C ASP A 7 -58.47 32.22 -29.53
N GLY A 8 -57.15 32.31 -29.38
CA GLY A 8 -56.36 31.57 -28.38
C GLY A 8 -55.84 30.17 -28.76
N VAL A 9 -54.52 30.07 -28.99
CA VAL A 9 -53.54 29.12 -28.36
C VAL A 9 -52.21 29.22 -29.13
N VAL A 10 -51.35 30.19 -28.76
CA VAL A 10 -49.92 30.17 -29.11
C VAL A 10 -49.13 30.77 -27.93
N GLY A 11 -48.50 29.92 -27.11
CA GLY A 11 -47.69 30.43 -25.99
C GLY A 11 -46.88 29.41 -25.20
N HIS A 12 -47.15 28.10 -25.31
CA HIS A 12 -46.52 27.11 -24.42
C HIS A 12 -45.33 26.33 -24.99
N LYS A 13 -45.17 26.24 -26.32
CA LYS A 13 -44.07 25.46 -26.95
C LYS A 13 -42.73 26.22 -27.01
N SER A 14 -42.73 27.54 -27.24
CA SER A 14 -41.50 28.36 -27.32
C SER A 14 -40.74 28.45 -26.00
N ARG A 15 -41.44 28.59 -24.86
CA ARG A 15 -40.80 28.67 -23.52
C ARG A 15 -40.12 27.37 -23.06
N ARG A 16 -40.59 26.20 -23.53
CA ARG A 16 -40.02 24.90 -23.16
C ARG A 16 -38.78 24.56 -23.99
N ALA A 17 -38.78 24.93 -25.27
CA ALA A 17 -37.62 24.83 -26.15
C ALA A 17 -36.49 25.78 -25.70
N HIS A 18 -36.80 27.04 -25.37
CA HIS A 18 -35.80 27.99 -24.86
C HIS A 18 -35.20 27.60 -23.49
N ARG A 19 -35.95 26.95 -22.59
CA ARG A 19 -35.40 26.41 -21.34
C ARG A 19 -34.52 25.18 -21.55
N SER A 20 -34.86 24.34 -22.52
CA SER A 20 -34.06 23.17 -22.92
C SER A 20 -32.76 23.61 -23.60
N GLU A 21 -32.82 24.55 -24.54
CA GLU A 21 -31.63 25.12 -25.20
C GLU A 21 -30.80 25.99 -24.26
N ALA A 22 -31.39 26.74 -23.34
CA ALA A 22 -30.63 27.48 -22.32
C ALA A 22 -30.00 26.54 -21.28
N ALA A 23 -30.65 25.43 -20.90
CA ALA A 23 -30.05 24.41 -20.04
C ALA A 23 -28.91 23.68 -20.75
N LEU A 24 -29.09 23.35 -22.04
CA LEU A 24 -28.06 22.74 -22.91
C LEU A 24 -26.90 23.72 -23.18
N ALA A 25 -27.18 25.02 -23.34
CA ALA A 25 -26.19 26.07 -23.57
C ALA A 25 -25.39 26.43 -22.30
N VAL A 26 -26.01 26.36 -21.11
CA VAL A 26 -25.30 26.52 -19.83
C VAL A 26 -24.39 25.32 -19.53
N THR A 27 -24.76 24.11 -19.97
CA THR A 27 -23.85 22.96 -19.94
C THR A 27 -22.76 23.03 -21.01
N ALA A 28 -22.99 23.69 -22.15
CA ALA A 28 -21.99 23.85 -23.21
C ALA A 28 -20.85 24.84 -22.87
N GLN A 29 -21.01 25.67 -21.83
CA GLN A 29 -20.01 26.68 -21.46
C GLN A 29 -18.96 26.23 -20.44
N LYS A 30 -19.12 25.06 -19.80
CA LYS A 30 -18.12 24.53 -18.87
C LYS A 30 -17.47 23.31 -19.52
N GLY A 31 -16.14 23.35 -19.68
CA GLY A 31 -15.35 22.24 -20.22
C GLY A 31 -15.56 20.92 -19.46
N PRO A 32 -14.89 19.82 -19.87
CA PRO A 32 -15.12 18.50 -19.28
C PRO A 32 -14.93 18.49 -17.76
N PHE A 33 -15.78 17.74 -17.04
CA PHE A 33 -15.71 17.60 -15.57
C PHE A 33 -14.41 16.95 -15.12
N LEU A 34 -13.94 15.94 -15.85
CA LEU A 34 -12.66 15.28 -15.62
C LEU A 34 -11.69 15.66 -16.73
N VAL A 35 -10.49 16.09 -16.35
CA VAL A 35 -9.38 16.38 -17.27
C VAL A 35 -8.23 15.40 -17.02
N PRO A 36 -7.44 15.05 -18.05
CA PRO A 36 -6.22 14.28 -17.85
C PRO A 36 -5.30 14.96 -16.83
N VAL A 37 -4.66 14.17 -15.97
CA VAL A 37 -3.66 14.73 -15.02
C VAL A 37 -2.41 15.19 -15.79
N LEU A 38 -2.03 14.42 -16.81
CA LEU A 38 -0.86 14.67 -17.66
C LEU A 38 -1.21 15.60 -18.82
N SER A 39 -0.25 16.46 -19.22
CA SER A 39 -0.36 17.23 -20.45
C SER A 39 -0.32 16.32 -21.68
N ALA A 40 -0.77 16.80 -22.84
CA ALA A 40 -0.72 16.02 -24.08
C ALA A 40 0.70 15.53 -24.42
N PHE A 41 1.70 16.37 -24.18
CA PHE A 41 3.12 16.02 -24.38
C PHE A 41 3.59 14.95 -23.38
N GLN A 42 3.26 15.09 -22.10
CA GLN A 42 3.58 14.09 -21.09
C GLN A 42 2.89 12.75 -21.36
N GLN A 43 1.64 12.78 -21.82
CA GLN A 43 0.90 11.59 -22.24
C GLN A 43 1.58 10.88 -23.42
N TRP A 44 2.10 11.64 -24.38
CA TRP A 44 2.85 11.08 -25.52
C TRP A 44 4.16 10.43 -25.06
N ILE A 45 4.94 11.09 -24.20
CA ILE A 45 6.15 10.50 -23.61
C ILE A 45 5.81 9.22 -22.84
N LEU A 46 4.75 9.22 -22.01
CA LEU A 46 4.31 8.04 -21.28
C LEU A 46 3.95 6.90 -22.23
N ARG A 47 3.25 7.17 -23.35
CA ARG A 47 2.92 6.15 -24.36
C ARG A 47 4.16 5.54 -24.98
N LEU A 48 5.18 6.34 -25.32
CA LEU A 48 6.44 5.84 -25.85
C LEU A 48 7.18 4.97 -24.82
N ALA A 49 7.25 5.43 -23.57
CA ALA A 49 7.90 4.69 -22.49
C ALA A 49 7.16 3.36 -22.20
N LEU A 50 5.83 3.36 -22.23
CA LEU A 50 5.02 2.14 -22.11
C LEU A 50 5.25 1.20 -23.30
N ALA A 51 5.27 1.71 -24.53
CA ALA A 51 5.55 0.90 -25.72
C ALA A 51 6.93 0.26 -25.64
N PHE A 52 7.95 1.01 -25.22
CA PHE A 52 9.29 0.48 -24.97
C PHE A 52 9.28 -0.62 -23.90
N TRP A 53 8.57 -0.41 -22.78
CA TRP A 53 8.44 -1.43 -21.74
C TRP A 53 7.69 -2.68 -22.22
N PHE A 54 6.65 -2.55 -23.05
CA PHE A 54 5.98 -3.70 -23.66
C PHE A 54 6.91 -4.47 -24.61
N CYS A 55 7.75 -3.77 -25.37
CA CYS A 55 8.76 -4.41 -26.22
C CYS A 55 9.78 -5.21 -25.37
N THR A 56 10.28 -4.64 -24.27
CA THR A 56 11.21 -5.38 -23.38
C THR A 56 10.52 -6.54 -22.66
N LEU A 57 9.24 -6.39 -22.30
CA LEU A 57 8.42 -7.46 -21.73
C LEU A 57 8.23 -8.61 -22.74
N GLY A 58 7.88 -8.30 -23.98
CA GLY A 58 7.74 -9.27 -25.06
C GLY A 58 9.08 -9.96 -25.37
N PHE A 59 10.17 -9.20 -25.43
CA PHE A 59 11.53 -9.73 -25.60
C PHE A 59 11.88 -10.79 -24.53
N PHE A 60 11.59 -10.50 -23.26
CA PHE A 60 11.79 -11.45 -22.17
C PHE A 60 10.89 -12.68 -22.29
N TRP A 61 9.58 -12.51 -22.49
CA TRP A 61 8.62 -13.63 -22.48
C TRP A 61 8.74 -14.54 -23.72
N ILE A 62 9.06 -13.98 -24.90
CA ILE A 62 9.34 -14.77 -26.11
C ILE A 62 10.57 -15.66 -25.88
N TRP A 63 11.59 -15.15 -25.20
CA TRP A 63 12.75 -15.95 -24.82
C TRP A 63 12.40 -16.97 -23.73
N TRP A 64 11.79 -16.56 -22.62
CA TRP A 64 11.50 -17.42 -21.46
C TRP A 64 10.65 -18.66 -21.84
N LEU A 65 9.65 -18.49 -22.71
CA LEU A 65 8.69 -19.54 -23.11
C LEU A 65 9.21 -20.51 -24.18
N LYS A 66 10.49 -20.47 -24.55
CA LYS A 66 11.06 -21.46 -25.46
C LYS A 66 11.00 -22.87 -24.83
N PRO A 67 10.55 -23.90 -25.57
CA PRO A 67 10.45 -25.27 -25.04
C PRO A 67 11.77 -25.82 -24.51
N GLU A 68 12.90 -25.37 -25.07
CA GLU A 68 14.26 -25.75 -24.69
C GLU A 68 14.61 -25.42 -23.23
N HIS A 69 13.92 -24.45 -22.63
CA HIS A 69 14.14 -24.05 -21.24
C HIS A 69 13.40 -24.95 -20.24
N VAL A 70 12.46 -25.76 -20.71
CA VAL A 70 11.62 -26.63 -19.86
C VAL A 70 12.31 -27.97 -19.65
N GLU A 71 13.14 -28.05 -18.62
CA GLU A 71 13.73 -29.32 -18.17
C GLU A 71 12.74 -30.15 -17.34
N HIS A 72 12.07 -29.48 -16.40
CA HIS A 72 11.08 -30.08 -15.53
C HIS A 72 9.85 -29.18 -15.40
N LEU A 73 8.68 -29.74 -15.67
CA LEU A 73 7.44 -28.96 -15.68
C LEU A 73 7.12 -28.28 -14.34
N GLY A 74 7.32 -28.98 -13.22
CA GLY A 74 7.03 -28.46 -11.88
C GLY A 74 7.86 -27.23 -11.49
N PRO A 75 9.21 -27.35 -11.40
CA PRO A 75 10.10 -26.22 -11.16
C PRO A 75 9.91 -25.08 -12.16
N TYR A 76 9.83 -25.38 -13.46
CA TYR A 76 9.64 -24.34 -14.48
C TYR A 76 8.35 -23.56 -14.26
N THR A 77 7.24 -24.24 -13.96
CA THR A 77 5.95 -23.59 -13.63
C THR A 77 6.08 -22.74 -12.38
N PHE A 78 6.75 -23.23 -11.34
CA PHE A 78 6.98 -22.48 -10.09
C PHE A 78 7.72 -21.15 -10.35
N ALA A 79 8.84 -21.18 -11.07
CA ALA A 79 9.58 -19.96 -11.41
C ALA A 79 8.76 -19.05 -12.34
N THR A 80 8.04 -19.62 -13.31
CA THR A 80 7.18 -18.87 -14.23
C THR A 80 6.09 -18.10 -13.49
N LEU A 81 5.45 -18.67 -12.48
CA LEU A 81 4.44 -17.97 -11.67
C LEU A 81 5.02 -16.75 -10.94
N ILE A 82 6.23 -16.88 -10.38
CA ILE A 82 6.93 -15.76 -9.74
C ILE A 82 7.25 -14.66 -10.77
N LEU A 83 7.72 -15.04 -11.95
CA LEU A 83 8.02 -14.10 -13.03
C LEU A 83 6.77 -13.41 -13.58
N VAL A 84 5.64 -14.11 -13.66
CA VAL A 84 4.33 -13.52 -13.97
C VAL A 84 3.98 -12.44 -12.96
N TRP A 85 4.12 -12.72 -11.66
CA TRP A 85 3.87 -11.72 -10.62
C TRP A 85 4.80 -10.51 -10.76
N LEU A 86 6.10 -10.71 -10.93
CA LEU A 86 7.08 -9.63 -11.01
C LEU A 86 6.92 -8.76 -12.27
N THR A 87 6.61 -9.36 -13.41
CA THR A 87 6.60 -8.66 -14.71
C THR A 87 5.22 -8.20 -15.16
N LEU A 88 4.14 -8.89 -14.77
CA LEU A 88 2.78 -8.56 -15.18
C LEU A 88 1.98 -7.80 -14.12
N MET A 89 2.31 -7.87 -12.83
CA MET A 89 1.64 -7.03 -11.82
C MET A 89 1.78 -5.52 -12.13
N PRO A 90 2.96 -5.01 -12.56
CA PRO A 90 3.10 -3.61 -12.96
C PRO A 90 2.16 -3.18 -14.08
N LEU A 91 1.68 -4.10 -14.93
CA LEU A 91 0.72 -3.79 -15.99
C LEU A 91 -0.57 -3.19 -15.42
N TYR A 92 -1.11 -3.78 -14.35
CA TYR A 92 -2.30 -3.26 -13.67
C TYR A 92 -2.08 -1.81 -13.22
N PHE A 93 -0.93 -1.53 -12.61
CA PHE A 93 -0.59 -0.18 -12.17
C PHE A 93 -0.48 0.78 -13.36
N LEU A 94 0.35 0.45 -14.34
CA LEU A 94 0.69 1.33 -15.48
C LEU A 94 -0.53 1.66 -16.36
N LEU A 95 -1.44 0.70 -16.59
CA LEU A 95 -2.67 0.93 -17.34
C LEU A 95 -3.61 1.91 -16.63
N ASN A 96 -3.71 1.83 -15.30
CA ASN A 96 -4.51 2.77 -14.52
C ASN A 96 -3.88 4.17 -14.53
N VAL A 97 -2.55 4.27 -14.36
CA VAL A 97 -1.85 5.56 -14.42
C VAL A 97 -2.04 6.25 -15.78
N HIS A 98 -2.00 5.49 -16.88
CA HIS A 98 -2.28 6.02 -18.21
C HIS A 98 -3.67 6.67 -18.31
N ALA A 99 -4.65 6.12 -17.60
CA ALA A 99 -6.02 6.60 -17.55
C ALA A 99 -6.27 7.68 -16.48
N SER A 100 -5.21 8.20 -15.84
CA SER A 100 -5.32 9.15 -14.73
C SER A 100 -6.04 10.45 -15.11
N LYS A 101 -7.05 10.78 -14.29
CA LYS A 101 -7.87 11.98 -14.43
C LYS A 101 -7.97 12.71 -13.10
N LYS A 102 -8.14 14.03 -13.18
CA LYS A 102 -8.46 14.88 -12.03
C LYS A 102 -9.71 15.72 -12.30
N PRO A 103 -10.45 16.11 -11.26
CA PRO A 103 -11.55 17.06 -11.39
C PRO A 103 -11.07 18.39 -12.00
N SER A 104 -11.87 18.95 -12.91
CA SER A 104 -11.66 20.26 -13.48
C SER A 104 -12.11 21.35 -12.52
N LYS A 105 -11.24 22.31 -12.24
CA LYS A 105 -11.53 23.46 -11.36
C LYS A 105 -12.53 24.46 -11.97
N LEU A 106 -12.97 24.24 -13.22
CA LEU A 106 -14.04 25.02 -13.86
C LEU A 106 -15.43 24.73 -13.25
N HIS A 107 -15.55 23.58 -12.60
CA HIS A 107 -16.77 23.18 -11.92
C HIS A 107 -16.65 23.51 -10.44
N THR A 108 -17.62 24.29 -9.96
CA THR A 108 -17.72 24.65 -8.55
C THR A 108 -18.87 23.88 -7.92
N ILE A 109 -18.72 23.57 -6.64
CA ILE A 109 -19.79 22.98 -5.86
C ILE A 109 -21.04 23.88 -5.85
N PRO A 110 -22.24 23.31 -5.68
CA PRO A 110 -23.47 24.10 -5.62
C PRO A 110 -23.36 25.22 -4.58
N LYS A 111 -23.72 26.45 -4.99
CA LYS A 111 -23.76 27.60 -4.08
C LYS A 111 -24.68 27.27 -2.90
N ARG A 112 -24.22 27.51 -1.66
CA ARG A 112 -24.91 27.21 -0.38
C ARG A 112 -24.93 25.74 0.06
N SER A 113 -23.98 24.93 -0.38
CA SER A 113 -23.82 23.58 0.17
C SER A 113 -23.50 23.66 1.66
N ARG A 114 -24.20 22.88 2.49
CA ARG A 114 -23.93 22.78 3.93
C ARG A 114 -22.80 21.78 4.14
N VAL A 115 -21.67 22.25 4.66
CA VAL A 115 -20.44 21.47 4.77
C VAL A 115 -20.02 21.36 6.23
N ALA A 116 -19.62 20.16 6.64
CA ALA A 116 -18.92 19.95 7.90
C ALA A 116 -17.54 19.31 7.68
N MET A 117 -16.59 19.68 8.53
CA MET A 117 -15.38 18.91 8.76
C MET A 117 -15.49 18.22 10.12
N VAL A 118 -15.24 16.92 10.18
CA VAL A 118 -15.28 16.14 11.43
C VAL A 118 -13.95 15.43 11.67
N VAL A 119 -13.37 15.61 12.86
CA VAL A 119 -12.21 14.84 13.31
C VAL A 119 -12.63 13.87 14.40
N THR A 120 -12.05 12.67 14.39
CA THR A 120 -12.33 11.67 15.42
C THR A 120 -11.18 11.60 16.41
N LYS A 121 -11.51 11.46 17.70
CA LYS A 121 -10.54 11.20 18.75
C LYS A 121 -10.82 9.83 19.38
N ALA A 122 -9.83 8.95 19.38
CA ALA A 122 -9.85 7.75 20.19
C ALA A 122 -9.43 8.07 21.64
N PRO A 123 -9.90 7.32 22.66
CA PRO A 123 -9.57 7.59 24.06
C PRO A 123 -8.06 7.61 24.36
N SER A 124 -7.26 6.87 23.58
CA SER A 124 -5.80 6.79 23.73
C SER A 124 -5.04 7.98 23.14
N GLU A 125 -5.70 8.87 22.41
CA GLU A 125 -5.05 9.95 21.67
C GLU A 125 -4.97 11.23 22.51
N PRO A 126 -3.78 11.86 22.63
CA PRO A 126 -3.63 13.11 23.35
C PRO A 126 -4.43 14.24 22.69
N PHE A 127 -5.13 15.05 23.49
CA PHE A 127 -5.91 16.18 22.97
C PHE A 127 -5.05 17.19 22.19
N ALA A 128 -3.78 17.40 22.58
CA ALA A 128 -2.87 18.30 21.88
C ALA A 128 -2.67 17.94 20.40
N VAL A 129 -2.71 16.64 20.05
CA VAL A 129 -2.61 16.19 18.65
C VAL A 129 -3.86 16.59 17.88
N VAL A 130 -5.03 16.37 18.48
CA VAL A 130 -6.34 16.72 17.91
C VAL A 130 -6.52 18.23 17.79
N ALA A 131 -6.08 19.00 18.78
CA ALA A 131 -6.16 20.46 18.80
C ALA A 131 -5.44 21.07 17.58
N ARG A 132 -4.22 20.61 17.28
CA ARG A 132 -3.47 21.03 16.07
C ARG A 132 -4.25 20.79 14.78
N THR A 133 -4.94 19.66 14.70
CA THR A 133 -5.77 19.32 13.54
C THR A 133 -7.04 20.18 13.48
N LEU A 134 -7.71 20.41 14.62
CA LEU A 134 -8.87 21.28 14.73
C LEU A 134 -8.55 22.73 14.34
N GLU A 135 -7.40 23.27 14.77
CA GLU A 135 -6.94 24.61 14.38
C GLU A 135 -6.80 24.73 12.86
N ALA A 136 -6.21 23.72 12.21
CA ALA A 136 -6.06 23.70 10.75
C ALA A 136 -7.39 23.50 10.00
N MET A 137 -8.36 22.79 10.61
CA MET A 137 -9.73 22.70 10.09
C MET A 137 -10.43 24.06 10.17
N LEU A 138 -10.35 24.75 11.30
CA LEU A 138 -10.93 26.10 11.45
C LEU A 138 -10.34 27.12 10.47
N ALA A 139 -9.07 26.95 10.08
CA ALA A 139 -8.37 27.83 9.15
C ALA A 139 -8.68 27.58 7.65
N GLN A 140 -9.58 26.65 7.30
CA GLN A 140 -9.90 26.36 5.90
C GLN A 140 -10.60 27.51 5.20
N ASP A 141 -10.28 27.71 3.92
CA ASP A 141 -10.74 28.83 3.10
C ASP A 141 -12.19 28.71 2.55
N TYR A 142 -12.98 27.77 3.07
CA TYR A 142 -14.34 27.49 2.65
C TYR A 142 -15.30 27.51 3.86
N PRO A 143 -16.48 28.17 3.78
CA PRO A 143 -17.42 28.19 4.91
C PRO A 143 -17.90 26.80 5.32
N HIS A 144 -17.70 26.42 6.58
CA HIS A 144 -18.03 25.10 7.10
C HIS A 144 -18.19 25.10 8.61
N ASP A 145 -18.78 24.02 9.12
CA ASP A 145 -18.87 23.72 10.53
C ASP A 145 -17.78 22.71 10.94
N THR A 146 -17.11 22.94 12.06
CA THR A 146 -16.06 22.05 12.58
C THR A 146 -16.57 21.22 13.74
N TRP A 147 -16.34 19.91 13.67
CA TRP A 147 -16.80 18.93 14.66
C TRP A 147 -15.67 18.08 15.21
N LEU A 148 -15.74 17.83 16.51
CA LEU A 148 -15.00 16.78 17.20
C LEU A 148 -15.95 15.61 17.53
N ALA A 149 -15.68 14.43 16.96
CA ALA A 149 -16.33 13.19 17.32
C ALA A 149 -15.50 12.43 18.36
N ASP A 150 -15.91 12.50 19.63
CA ASP A 150 -15.21 11.89 20.77
C ASP A 150 -16.16 10.97 21.56
N GLU A 151 -15.67 9.82 21.99
CA GLU A 151 -16.46 8.85 22.75
C GLU A 151 -16.81 9.40 24.14
N ASP A 152 -15.83 10.04 24.80
CA ASP A 152 -15.95 10.58 26.15
C ASP A 152 -14.98 11.78 26.32
N PRO A 153 -15.40 13.00 25.90
CA PRO A 153 -14.53 14.18 25.94
C PRO A 153 -14.29 14.64 27.38
N SER A 154 -13.03 14.99 27.69
CA SER A 154 -12.67 15.57 28.99
C SER A 154 -13.17 17.01 29.11
N GLU A 155 -13.29 17.52 30.35
CA GLU A 155 -13.70 18.92 30.57
C GLU A 155 -12.75 19.94 29.93
N GLU A 156 -11.45 19.61 29.84
CA GLU A 156 -10.48 20.44 29.11
C GLU A 156 -10.80 20.49 27.61
N THR A 157 -11.07 19.33 27.00
CA THR A 157 -11.47 19.25 25.60
C THR A 157 -12.76 20.03 25.33
N VAL A 158 -13.77 19.89 26.20
CA VAL A 158 -15.03 20.64 26.06
C VAL A 158 -14.78 22.15 26.12
N ARG A 159 -14.06 22.63 27.13
CA ARG A 159 -13.75 24.07 27.27
C ARG A 159 -12.98 24.62 26.09
N TRP A 160 -12.02 23.86 25.55
CA TRP A 160 -11.26 24.29 24.38
C TRP A 160 -12.17 24.38 23.14
N CYS A 161 -13.01 23.37 22.91
CA CYS A 161 -13.95 23.35 21.79
C CYS A 161 -14.94 24.51 21.85
N ASP A 162 -15.53 24.78 23.02
CA ASP A 162 -16.48 25.89 23.23
C ASP A 162 -15.81 27.25 22.94
N ALA A 163 -14.56 27.44 23.39
CA ALA A 163 -13.81 28.68 23.16
C ALA A 163 -13.48 28.95 21.69
N HIS A 164 -13.37 27.90 20.86
CA HIS A 164 -13.00 28.00 19.44
C HIS A 164 -14.20 27.78 18.49
N GLY A 165 -15.42 27.61 19.01
CA GLY A 165 -16.61 27.36 18.20
C GLY A 165 -16.62 25.99 17.53
N VAL A 166 -15.92 24.99 18.08
CA VAL A 166 -15.93 23.61 17.60
C VAL A 166 -17.08 22.85 18.26
N MET A 167 -17.94 22.24 17.46
CA MET A 167 -19.05 21.44 17.97
C MET A 167 -18.58 20.04 18.37
N ILE A 168 -19.24 19.45 19.37
CA ILE A 168 -18.87 18.12 19.89
C ILE A 168 -20.00 17.12 19.61
N SER A 169 -19.62 16.00 19.01
CA SER A 169 -20.46 14.83 18.88
C SER A 169 -19.95 13.75 19.84
N THR A 170 -20.73 13.44 20.87
CA THR A 170 -20.36 12.45 21.89
C THR A 170 -21.43 11.40 22.11
N ARG A 171 -20.98 10.15 22.21
CA ARG A 171 -21.80 8.98 22.53
C ARG A 171 -21.74 8.58 24.00
N ARG A 172 -21.23 9.44 24.88
CA ARG A 172 -21.16 9.19 26.33
C ARG A 172 -22.53 8.77 26.88
N GLY A 173 -22.59 7.59 27.50
CA GLY A 173 -23.81 7.03 28.08
C GLY A 173 -24.79 6.41 27.08
N ARG A 174 -24.40 6.23 25.80
CA ARG A 174 -25.26 5.68 24.74
C ARG A 174 -24.94 4.22 24.46
N GLN A 175 -25.50 3.31 25.28
CA GLN A 175 -25.26 1.86 25.16
C GLN A 175 -25.59 1.31 23.76
N ASP A 176 -26.54 1.91 23.06
CA ASP A 176 -26.92 1.62 21.68
C ASP A 176 -25.79 1.86 20.65
N TYR A 177 -24.79 2.66 21.00
CA TYR A 177 -23.60 2.98 20.20
C TYR A 177 -22.30 2.39 20.77
N HIS A 178 -22.36 1.43 21.70
CA HIS A 178 -21.21 0.70 22.23
C HIS A 178 -21.28 -0.79 21.90
N ARG A 179 -21.57 -1.14 20.64
CA ARG A 179 -21.72 -2.54 20.21
C ARG A 179 -20.37 -3.23 20.07
N THR A 180 -20.34 -4.56 20.17
CA THR A 180 -19.14 -5.37 19.93
C THR A 180 -18.92 -5.68 18.45
N THR A 181 -20.00 -5.71 17.67
CA THR A 181 -20.00 -5.98 16.23
C THR A 181 -20.55 -4.79 15.45
N TRP A 182 -20.23 -4.75 14.15
CA TRP A 182 -20.77 -3.75 13.24
C TRP A 182 -22.31 -3.89 13.10
N PRO A 183 -23.06 -2.79 12.92
CA PRO A 183 -22.63 -1.39 12.96
C PRO A 183 -22.53 -0.80 14.37
N ARG A 184 -21.81 0.34 14.50
CA ARG A 184 -21.65 1.16 15.72
C ARG A 184 -20.79 0.52 16.80
N ARG A 185 -19.59 0.08 16.42
CA ARG A 185 -18.70 -0.63 17.34
C ARG A 185 -18.10 0.32 18.38
N THR A 186 -17.91 -0.16 19.61
CA THR A 186 -17.27 0.60 20.69
C THR A 186 -15.76 0.76 20.43
N ARG A 187 -15.15 1.83 20.96
CA ARG A 187 -13.68 2.07 20.88
C ARG A 187 -13.08 2.05 19.47
N CYS A 188 -13.88 2.41 18.46
CA CYS A 188 -13.40 2.60 17.11
C CYS A 188 -13.93 3.90 16.49
N LYS A 189 -13.20 4.34 15.48
CA LYS A 189 -13.50 5.50 14.64
C LYS A 189 -14.89 5.40 14.00
N GLU A 190 -15.22 4.24 13.43
CA GLU A 190 -16.53 3.97 12.81
C GLU A 190 -17.68 4.32 13.76
N GLY A 191 -17.63 3.86 15.01
CA GLY A 191 -18.71 4.11 15.95
C GLY A 191 -18.87 5.58 16.36
N ASN A 192 -17.77 6.32 16.51
CA ASN A 192 -17.80 7.75 16.80
C ASN A 192 -18.41 8.54 15.62
N LEU A 193 -17.99 8.22 14.40
CA LEU A 193 -18.53 8.86 13.20
C LEU A 193 -19.97 8.45 12.92
N ALA A 194 -20.34 7.19 13.14
CA ALA A 194 -21.71 6.72 12.98
C ALA A 194 -22.68 7.50 13.89
N PHE A 195 -22.28 7.75 15.14
CA PHE A 195 -23.07 8.61 16.03
C PHE A 195 -23.22 10.03 15.49
N PHE A 196 -22.13 10.63 15.00
CA PHE A 196 -22.14 11.96 14.37
C PHE A 196 -23.10 12.00 13.17
N TYR A 197 -23.00 11.02 12.26
CA TYR A 197 -23.83 10.99 11.05
C TYR A 197 -25.31 10.82 11.38
N ASP A 198 -25.64 9.91 12.29
CA ASP A 198 -27.02 9.59 12.67
C ASP A 198 -27.75 10.78 13.34
N HIS A 199 -27.05 11.59 14.14
CA HIS A 199 -27.66 12.67 14.94
C HIS A 199 -27.48 14.06 14.32
N TYR A 200 -26.45 14.26 13.50
CA TYR A 200 -26.09 15.59 12.98
C TYR A 200 -25.83 15.55 11.48
N GLY A 201 -24.96 14.62 11.04
CA GLY A 201 -24.45 14.56 9.67
C GLY A 201 -25.54 14.53 8.60
N TYR A 202 -26.42 13.53 8.65
CA TYR A 202 -27.42 13.30 7.60
C TYR A 202 -28.48 14.40 7.47
N GLU A 203 -28.81 15.08 8.57
CA GLU A 203 -29.84 16.12 8.59
C GLU A 203 -29.26 17.49 8.21
N ARG A 204 -28.09 17.83 8.77
CA ARG A 204 -27.55 19.19 8.75
C ARG A 204 -26.64 19.46 7.56
N TYR A 205 -26.01 18.46 6.99
CA TYR A 205 -24.95 18.65 6.00
C TYR A 205 -25.24 17.91 4.69
N ASP A 206 -24.83 18.52 3.59
CA ASP A 206 -24.85 17.90 2.26
C ASP A 206 -23.54 17.14 2.00
N PHE A 207 -22.43 17.68 2.53
CA PHE A 207 -21.10 17.09 2.44
C PHE A 207 -20.40 17.10 3.79
N VAL A 208 -19.71 16.01 4.09
CA VAL A 208 -18.86 15.88 5.28
C VAL A 208 -17.48 15.44 4.85
N ALA A 209 -16.46 16.21 5.21
CA ALA A 209 -15.06 15.78 5.13
C ALA A 209 -14.63 15.26 6.49
N GLN A 210 -14.03 14.08 6.53
CA GLN A 210 -13.61 13.45 7.78
C GLN A 210 -12.08 13.40 7.88
N MET A 211 -11.57 13.41 9.11
CA MET A 211 -10.15 13.47 9.44
C MET A 211 -9.80 12.59 10.64
N ASP A 212 -8.61 12.00 10.63
CA ASP A 212 -8.00 11.38 11.81
C ASP A 212 -7.33 12.46 12.67
N ALA A 213 -7.18 12.17 13.96
CA ALA A 213 -6.64 13.09 14.96
C ALA A 213 -5.29 13.72 14.57
N ASP A 214 -4.42 12.96 13.90
CA ASP A 214 -3.03 13.31 13.61
C ASP A 214 -2.80 13.91 12.22
N HIS A 215 -3.86 14.14 11.46
CA HIS A 215 -3.78 14.55 10.06
C HIS A 215 -4.18 16.01 9.86
N VAL A 216 -3.17 16.86 9.66
CA VAL A 216 -3.32 18.32 9.58
C VAL A 216 -3.58 18.74 8.12
N PRO A 217 -4.79 19.24 7.77
CA PRO A 217 -5.06 19.72 6.42
C PRO A 217 -4.26 20.98 6.07
N THR A 218 -3.85 21.08 4.81
CA THR A 218 -3.36 22.35 4.24
C THR A 218 -4.52 23.35 4.12
N PRO A 219 -4.28 24.68 4.07
CA PRO A 219 -5.36 25.69 4.08
C PRO A 219 -6.42 25.58 2.97
N THR A 220 -6.06 24.94 1.85
CA THR A 220 -6.94 24.75 0.69
C THR A 220 -7.58 23.36 0.62
N TYR A 221 -7.31 22.47 1.58
CA TYR A 221 -7.75 21.07 1.56
C TYR A 221 -9.24 20.93 1.32
N LEU A 222 -10.05 21.66 2.10
CA LEU A 222 -11.51 21.51 2.08
C LEU A 222 -12.09 21.91 0.72
N ARG A 223 -11.56 22.96 0.11
CA ARG A 223 -11.97 23.38 -1.23
C ARG A 223 -11.64 22.31 -2.28
N GLU A 224 -10.42 21.77 -2.24
CA GLU A 224 -9.95 20.79 -3.22
C GLU A 224 -10.71 19.45 -3.10
N ILE A 225 -11.01 18.99 -1.88
CA ILE A 225 -11.77 17.74 -1.68
C ILE A 225 -13.26 17.89 -2.03
N LEU A 226 -13.79 19.12 -2.00
CA LEU A 226 -15.19 19.35 -2.34
C LEU A 226 -15.44 19.48 -3.84
N PHE A 227 -14.47 19.97 -4.64
CA PHE A 227 -14.67 20.21 -6.08
C PHE A 227 -15.34 19.07 -6.86
N PRO A 228 -15.00 17.78 -6.63
CA PRO A 228 -15.64 16.71 -7.38
C PRO A 228 -17.14 16.56 -7.15
N PHE A 229 -17.69 17.06 -6.03
CA PHE A 229 -19.13 16.99 -5.77
C PHE A 229 -19.98 17.89 -6.66
N ALA A 230 -19.35 18.71 -7.51
CA ALA A 230 -20.04 19.41 -8.58
C ALA A 230 -20.78 18.45 -9.54
N ASP A 231 -20.27 17.21 -9.68
CA ASP A 231 -21.02 16.13 -10.32
C ASP A 231 -22.00 15.50 -9.31
N PRO A 232 -23.32 15.54 -9.58
CA PRO A 232 -24.34 15.00 -8.69
C PRO A 232 -24.29 13.48 -8.55
N SER A 233 -23.57 12.75 -9.41
CA SER A 233 -23.38 11.30 -9.31
C SER A 233 -22.24 10.89 -8.37
N VAL A 234 -21.40 11.84 -7.95
CA VAL A 234 -20.29 11.59 -7.02
C VAL A 234 -20.83 11.45 -5.60
N GLY A 235 -20.61 10.27 -5.02
CA GLY A 235 -21.02 9.93 -3.65
C GLY A 235 -19.92 10.11 -2.62
N TYR A 236 -18.66 9.99 -3.03
CA TYR A 236 -17.51 10.21 -2.15
C TYR A 236 -16.30 10.70 -2.95
N VAL A 237 -15.38 11.34 -2.23
CA VAL A 237 -14.13 11.85 -2.77
C VAL A 237 -13.00 11.38 -1.87
N SER A 238 -12.04 10.64 -2.42
CA SER A 238 -10.82 10.27 -1.71
C SER A 238 -9.72 11.30 -1.94
N ALA A 239 -8.77 11.39 -1.03
CA ALA A 239 -7.62 12.26 -1.11
C ALA A 239 -6.33 11.51 -0.71
N PRO A 240 -5.15 11.99 -1.10
CA PRO A 240 -3.88 11.37 -0.73
C PRO A 240 -3.68 11.28 0.79
N SER A 241 -3.32 10.10 1.29
CA SER A 241 -2.92 9.92 2.70
C SER A 241 -1.41 10.07 2.82
N ILE A 242 -0.95 11.27 3.19
CA ILE A 242 0.48 11.57 3.30
C ILE A 242 0.88 11.55 4.77
N CYS A 243 1.63 10.52 5.17
CA CYS A 243 2.08 10.35 6.55
C CYS A 243 3.59 10.70 6.69
N ASP A 244 3.93 11.98 6.52
CA ASP A 244 5.31 12.46 6.42
C ASP A 244 5.80 13.30 7.61
N ASN A 245 4.95 13.66 8.58
CA ASN A 245 5.31 14.54 9.71
C ASN A 245 6.53 14.03 10.50
N ASN A 246 6.62 12.72 10.72
CA ASN A 246 7.71 12.08 11.48
C ASN A 246 8.70 11.31 10.57
N ALA A 247 8.68 11.56 9.26
CA ALA A 247 9.55 10.87 8.30
C ALA A 247 11.04 11.15 8.54
N ALA A 248 11.39 12.31 9.09
CA ALA A 248 12.78 12.64 9.46
C ALA A 248 13.30 11.79 10.62
N GLU A 249 12.41 11.35 11.52
CA GLU A 249 12.75 10.72 12.80
C GLU A 249 12.61 9.19 12.78
N SER A 250 11.75 8.65 11.91
CA SER A 250 11.40 7.23 11.88
C SER A 250 11.69 6.62 10.50
N TRP A 251 12.63 5.66 10.45
CA TRP A 251 12.83 4.88 9.21
C TRP A 251 11.61 4.04 8.87
N ALA A 252 10.83 3.61 9.88
CA ALA A 252 9.58 2.89 9.68
C ALA A 252 8.54 3.76 8.95
N ALA A 253 8.45 5.05 9.29
CA ALA A 253 7.62 6.01 8.57
C ALA A 253 8.07 6.14 7.10
N ARG A 254 9.37 6.31 6.85
CA ARG A 254 9.92 6.38 5.47
C ARG A 254 9.72 5.09 4.68
N GLY A 255 9.89 3.95 5.35
CA GLY A 255 9.73 2.62 4.76
C GLY A 255 8.35 2.41 4.15
N ARG A 256 7.30 2.96 4.79
CA ARG A 256 5.93 2.99 4.24
C ARG A 256 5.71 4.13 3.24
N LEU A 257 6.10 5.35 3.63
CA LEU A 257 5.83 6.58 2.87
C LEU A 257 6.35 6.54 1.43
N PHE A 258 7.56 6.01 1.23
CA PHE A 258 8.21 6.04 -0.09
C PHE A 258 7.55 5.10 -1.12
N PRO A 259 7.31 3.81 -0.83
CA PRO A 259 6.56 2.93 -1.74
C PRO A 259 5.13 3.39 -2.03
N GLU A 260 4.45 3.97 -1.03
CA GLU A 260 3.04 4.39 -1.16
C GLU A 260 2.87 5.70 -1.96
N GLY A 261 3.97 6.42 -2.27
CA GLY A 261 3.93 7.66 -3.04
C GLY A 261 3.25 7.53 -4.40
N MET A 262 3.48 6.41 -5.08
CA MET A 262 2.85 6.07 -6.37
C MET A 262 1.41 5.58 -6.21
N PHE A 263 1.09 4.99 -5.06
CA PHE A 263 -0.23 4.51 -4.73
C PHE A 263 -1.19 5.69 -4.50
N HIS A 264 -0.84 6.63 -3.61
CA HIS A 264 -1.67 7.79 -3.27
C HIS A 264 -1.73 8.89 -4.34
N GLY A 265 -0.89 8.81 -5.37
CA GLY A 265 -0.88 9.76 -6.47
C GLY A 265 -1.53 9.20 -7.73
N PRO A 266 -0.72 8.70 -8.69
CA PRO A 266 -1.20 8.34 -10.01
C PRO A 266 -2.13 7.12 -10.03
N LEU A 267 -1.97 6.15 -9.13
CA LEU A 267 -2.85 4.97 -9.12
C LEU A 267 -4.28 5.34 -8.75
N GLN A 268 -4.49 6.01 -7.61
CA GLN A 268 -5.83 6.47 -7.19
C GLN A 268 -6.45 7.42 -8.23
N SER A 269 -5.65 8.31 -8.82
CA SER A 269 -6.10 9.18 -9.91
C SER A 269 -6.52 8.40 -11.16
N GLY A 270 -5.90 7.23 -11.41
CA GLY A 270 -6.25 6.29 -12.47
C GLY A 270 -7.62 5.61 -12.31
N HIS A 271 -8.08 5.49 -11.07
CA HIS A 271 -9.41 4.96 -10.75
C HIS A 271 -10.53 5.99 -10.88
N THR A 272 -10.19 7.27 -11.04
CA THR A 272 -11.16 8.33 -11.35
C THR A 272 -11.78 8.10 -12.75
N GLY A 273 -13.11 8.20 -12.85
CA GLY A 273 -13.84 7.96 -14.11
C GLY A 273 -14.28 6.50 -14.29
N GLY A 274 -14.86 5.92 -13.23
CA GLY A 274 -15.51 4.60 -13.28
C GLY A 274 -14.64 3.43 -12.80
N GLY A 275 -13.48 3.70 -12.20
CA GLY A 275 -12.60 2.69 -11.59
C GLY A 275 -12.66 2.62 -10.06
N ALA A 276 -13.48 3.45 -9.41
CA ALA A 276 -13.63 3.57 -7.95
C ALA A 276 -12.30 3.77 -7.20
N PRO A 277 -11.80 5.01 -7.06
CA PRO A 277 -10.69 5.26 -6.16
C PRO A 277 -11.09 4.86 -4.74
N LEU A 278 -10.15 4.33 -3.97
CA LEU A 278 -10.43 3.84 -2.63
C LEU A 278 -10.28 4.98 -1.62
N CYS A 279 -11.18 5.03 -0.64
CA CYS A 279 -10.93 5.80 0.57
C CYS A 279 -9.85 5.06 1.37
N ILE A 280 -8.81 5.77 1.79
CA ILE A 280 -7.70 5.21 2.56
C ILE A 280 -7.38 6.16 3.71
N GLY A 281 -7.36 5.63 4.92
CA GLY A 281 -7.27 6.39 6.16
C GLY A 281 -8.48 7.30 6.35
N SER A 282 -8.24 8.50 6.86
CA SER A 282 -9.30 9.49 7.03
C SER A 282 -9.59 10.36 5.83
N HIS A 283 -8.72 10.42 4.83
CA HIS A 283 -8.74 11.48 3.81
C HIS A 283 -9.82 11.26 2.76
N TYR A 284 -11.06 11.40 3.18
CA TYR A 284 -12.18 11.37 2.26
C TYR A 284 -13.32 12.25 2.73
N ALA A 285 -14.09 12.73 1.75
CA ALA A 285 -15.35 13.40 1.97
C ALA A 285 -16.48 12.57 1.37
N VAL A 286 -17.66 12.69 1.93
CA VAL A 286 -18.86 11.98 1.48
C VAL A 286 -19.98 12.96 1.21
N ARG A 287 -20.81 12.63 0.22
CA ARG A 287 -22.16 13.16 0.11
C ARG A 287 -23.02 12.43 1.11
N THR A 288 -23.58 13.12 2.08
CA THR A 288 -24.33 12.51 3.20
C THR A 288 -25.50 11.65 2.73
N LYS A 289 -26.20 12.10 1.68
CA LYS A 289 -27.25 11.31 1.01
C LYS A 289 -26.73 9.98 0.46
N ALA A 290 -25.56 9.96 -0.17
CA ALA A 290 -24.98 8.75 -0.73
C ALA A 290 -24.57 7.77 0.37
N LEU A 291 -23.92 8.27 1.42
CA LEU A 291 -23.56 7.47 2.59
C LEU A 291 -24.79 6.86 3.28
N LYS A 292 -25.87 7.65 3.46
CA LYS A 292 -27.13 7.16 4.03
C LYS A 292 -27.77 6.06 3.19
N GLN A 293 -27.78 6.22 1.86
CA GLN A 293 -28.31 5.21 0.94
C GLN A 293 -27.47 3.93 0.91
N ALA A 294 -26.16 4.04 1.14
CA ALA A 294 -25.24 2.91 1.23
C ALA A 294 -25.40 2.11 2.54
N GLY A 295 -26.13 2.63 3.52
CA GLY A 295 -26.34 2.01 4.83
C GLY A 295 -25.42 2.54 5.93
N GLY A 296 -24.71 3.64 5.69
CA GLY A 296 -23.76 4.24 6.63
C GLY A 296 -22.31 3.84 6.36
N LEU A 297 -21.46 4.02 7.38
CA LEU A 297 -20.05 3.64 7.32
C LEU A 297 -19.90 2.12 7.28
N GLY A 298 -18.92 1.66 6.52
CA GLY A 298 -18.65 0.25 6.32
C GLY A 298 -18.05 -0.44 7.56
N PRO A 299 -18.06 -1.78 7.56
CA PRO A 299 -17.51 -2.61 8.64
C PRO A 299 -15.98 -2.63 8.68
N GLU A 300 -15.47 -3.29 9.72
CA GLU A 300 -14.04 -3.58 9.97
C GLU A 300 -13.16 -2.37 10.33
N LEU A 301 -11.88 -2.60 10.62
CA LEU A 301 -10.91 -1.51 10.86
C LEU A 301 -10.59 -0.74 9.57
N ALA A 302 -10.71 -1.38 8.41
CA ALA A 302 -10.61 -0.74 7.12
C ALA A 302 -12.00 -0.24 6.68
N GLU A 303 -12.64 0.59 7.53
CA GLU A 303 -14.00 1.10 7.31
C GLU A 303 -14.06 1.99 6.07
N ASP A 304 -12.96 2.66 5.77
CA ASP A 304 -12.71 3.47 4.58
C ASP A 304 -12.87 2.65 3.29
N HIS A 305 -12.17 1.53 3.17
CA HIS A 305 -12.24 0.62 2.03
C HIS A 305 -13.66 0.07 1.89
N SER A 306 -14.25 -0.43 2.97
CA SER A 306 -15.59 -1.01 2.92
C SER A 306 -16.66 0.06 2.62
N THR A 307 -16.53 1.28 3.14
CA THR A 307 -17.41 2.42 2.79
C THR A 307 -17.37 2.74 1.30
N SER A 308 -16.18 2.75 0.69
CA SER A 308 -16.06 2.99 -0.76
C SER A 308 -16.79 1.89 -1.57
N MET A 309 -16.71 0.62 -1.14
CA MET A 309 -17.43 -0.49 -1.77
C MET A 309 -18.95 -0.34 -1.62
N LEU A 310 -19.42 -0.02 -0.42
CA LEU A 310 -20.84 0.15 -0.10
C LEU A 310 -21.46 1.30 -0.91
N ILE A 311 -20.78 2.45 -1.00
CA ILE A 311 -21.26 3.60 -1.78
C ILE A 311 -21.32 3.27 -3.28
N ASN A 312 -20.31 2.58 -3.83
CA ASN A 312 -20.36 2.11 -5.22
C ASN A 312 -21.47 1.07 -5.45
N ALA A 313 -21.71 0.17 -4.50
CA ALA A 313 -22.79 -0.82 -4.58
C ALA A 313 -24.19 -0.18 -4.50
N ALA A 314 -24.29 1.02 -3.92
CA ALA A 314 -25.49 1.85 -3.94
C ALA A 314 -25.65 2.68 -5.23
N GLY A 315 -24.75 2.51 -6.22
CA GLY A 315 -24.85 3.14 -7.54
C GLY A 315 -24.16 4.50 -7.67
N TRP A 316 -23.41 4.93 -6.66
CA TRP A 316 -22.67 6.21 -6.69
C TRP A 316 -21.25 6.05 -7.19
N HIS A 317 -20.59 7.16 -7.54
CA HIS A 317 -19.22 7.17 -8.05
C HIS A 317 -18.24 7.82 -7.08
N GLY A 318 -16.99 7.35 -7.12
CA GLY A 318 -15.85 7.95 -6.42
C GLY A 318 -14.97 8.77 -7.35
N VAL A 319 -14.40 9.85 -6.82
CA VAL A 319 -13.36 10.65 -7.49
C VAL A 319 -12.18 10.86 -6.54
N HIS A 320 -10.96 10.90 -7.07
CA HIS A 320 -9.77 11.20 -6.29
C HIS A 320 -9.38 12.68 -6.43
N ALA A 321 -9.37 13.42 -5.32
CA ALA A 321 -8.91 14.80 -5.24
C ALA A 321 -7.40 14.84 -4.96
N LEU A 322 -6.61 14.69 -6.03
CA LEU A 322 -5.14 14.61 -5.98
C LEU A 322 -4.46 15.83 -5.30
N ASP A 323 -5.13 16.98 -5.30
CA ASP A 323 -4.63 18.25 -4.76
C ASP A 323 -5.16 18.56 -3.34
N ALA A 324 -6.00 17.69 -2.77
CA ALA A 324 -6.46 17.81 -1.38
C ALA A 324 -5.40 17.22 -0.43
N ILE A 325 -4.49 18.06 0.06
CA ILE A 325 -3.32 17.63 0.84
C ILE A 325 -3.50 17.84 2.34
N ALA A 326 -3.24 16.78 3.11
CA ALA A 326 -3.14 16.81 4.56
C ALA A 326 -1.92 15.98 5.01
N HIS A 327 -1.25 16.42 6.06
CA HIS A 327 0.00 15.84 6.56
C HIS A 327 -0.22 15.14 7.90
N GLY A 328 0.02 13.83 7.91
CA GLY A 328 -0.18 12.95 9.06
C GLY A 328 1.09 12.37 9.65
N ASP A 329 0.93 11.72 10.80
CA ASP A 329 2.01 10.98 11.45
C ASP A 329 2.07 9.54 10.90
N GLY A 330 3.24 9.15 10.42
CA GLY A 330 3.54 7.75 10.10
C GLY A 330 3.78 6.90 11.35
N PRO A 331 4.06 5.60 11.18
CA PRO A 331 4.45 4.72 12.28
C PRO A 331 5.59 5.30 13.13
N GLN A 332 5.36 5.44 14.43
CA GLN A 332 6.30 5.98 15.41
C GLN A 332 7.45 5.01 15.71
N THR A 333 7.21 3.72 15.56
CA THR A 333 8.19 2.64 15.71
C THR A 333 7.95 1.55 14.67
N PHE A 334 8.94 0.67 14.50
CA PHE A 334 8.78 -0.52 13.68
C PHE A 334 7.69 -1.47 14.22
N ALA A 335 7.50 -1.55 15.54
CA ALA A 335 6.42 -2.35 16.13
C ALA A 335 5.02 -1.82 15.76
N ASP A 336 4.86 -0.51 15.66
CA ASP A 336 3.60 0.10 15.23
C ASP A 336 3.33 -0.20 13.75
N LEU A 337 4.37 -0.11 12.92
CA LEU A 337 4.31 -0.44 11.49
C LEU A 337 3.81 -1.87 11.25
N ILE A 338 4.44 -2.87 11.87
CA ILE A 338 4.04 -4.28 11.69
C ILE A 338 2.65 -4.58 12.28
N THR A 339 2.27 -3.88 13.37
CA THR A 339 0.94 -4.03 13.97
C THR A 339 -0.12 -3.51 13.00
N GLN A 340 0.13 -2.37 12.37
CA GLN A 340 -0.77 -1.81 11.36
C GLN A 340 -0.88 -2.72 10.13
N GLU A 341 0.23 -3.22 9.58
CA GLU A 341 0.17 -4.14 8.43
C GLU A 341 -0.61 -5.44 8.75
N PHE A 342 -0.41 -6.00 9.94
CA PHE A 342 -1.18 -7.17 10.39
C PHE A 342 -2.68 -6.86 10.48
N GLN A 343 -3.05 -5.71 11.04
CA GLN A 343 -4.45 -5.33 11.20
C GLN A 343 -5.12 -5.02 9.87
N TRP A 344 -4.45 -4.30 8.98
CA TRP A 344 -4.97 -3.96 7.66
C TRP A 344 -5.16 -5.21 6.79
N SER A 345 -4.18 -6.12 6.76
CA SER A 345 -4.32 -7.36 6.00
C SER A 345 -5.44 -8.25 6.55
N ARG A 346 -5.56 -8.35 7.88
CA ARG A 346 -6.65 -9.08 8.54
C ARG A 346 -8.02 -8.47 8.21
N SER A 347 -8.17 -7.15 8.29
CA SER A 347 -9.46 -6.49 8.03
C SER A 347 -9.86 -6.58 6.56
N LEU A 348 -8.95 -6.39 5.61
CA LEU A 348 -9.24 -6.57 4.18
C LEU A 348 -9.65 -8.01 3.84
N MET A 349 -8.99 -9.01 4.45
CA MET A 349 -9.38 -10.41 4.29
C MET A 349 -10.75 -10.71 4.93
N THR A 350 -11.06 -10.09 6.07
CA THR A 350 -12.37 -10.24 6.73
C THR A 350 -13.48 -9.61 5.87
N ILE A 351 -13.23 -8.43 5.29
CA ILE A 351 -14.13 -7.80 4.32
C ILE A 351 -14.38 -8.72 3.13
N LEU A 352 -13.32 -9.33 2.58
CA LEU A 352 -13.41 -10.26 1.45
C LEU A 352 -14.28 -11.49 1.76
N LEU A 353 -14.13 -12.09 2.94
CA LEU A 353 -14.82 -13.33 3.31
C LEU A 353 -16.26 -13.10 3.77
N GLU A 354 -16.52 -12.04 4.54
CA GLU A 354 -17.81 -11.84 5.21
C GLU A 354 -18.74 -10.90 4.45
N TYR A 355 -18.22 -9.82 3.87
CA TYR A 355 -19.05 -8.73 3.36
C TYR A 355 -19.08 -8.68 1.84
N SER A 356 -17.93 -8.83 1.17
CA SER A 356 -17.82 -8.78 -0.29
C SER A 356 -18.79 -9.71 -1.03
N PRO A 357 -19.08 -10.96 -0.60
CA PRO A 357 -20.04 -11.82 -1.29
C PRO A 357 -21.44 -11.19 -1.46
N SER A 358 -21.84 -10.31 -0.53
CA SER A 358 -23.14 -9.63 -0.56
C SER A 358 -23.18 -8.35 -1.39
N TYR A 359 -22.02 -7.69 -1.59
CA TYR A 359 -21.94 -6.39 -2.28
C TYR A 359 -21.38 -6.50 -3.70
N LEU A 360 -20.44 -7.42 -3.97
CA LEU A 360 -19.84 -7.61 -5.27
C LEU A 360 -20.85 -7.93 -6.40
N PRO A 361 -21.94 -8.69 -6.18
CA PRO A 361 -22.96 -8.91 -7.20
C PRO A 361 -23.66 -7.63 -7.67
N LYS A 362 -23.73 -6.59 -6.81
CA LYS A 362 -24.38 -5.30 -7.10
C LYS A 362 -23.49 -4.36 -7.91
N LEU A 363 -22.21 -4.67 -8.03
CA LEU A 363 -21.23 -3.87 -8.75
C LEU A 363 -21.15 -4.27 -10.23
N SER A 364 -20.78 -3.30 -11.08
CA SER A 364 -20.42 -3.57 -12.47
C SER A 364 -19.20 -4.51 -12.56
N PRO A 365 -19.01 -5.25 -13.67
CA PRO A 365 -17.87 -6.18 -13.80
C PRO A 365 -16.50 -5.52 -13.55
N ARG A 366 -16.32 -4.28 -14.02
CA ARG A 366 -15.09 -3.51 -13.79
C ARG A 366 -14.85 -3.23 -12.31
N LEU A 367 -15.88 -2.76 -11.59
CA LEU A 367 -15.79 -2.48 -10.16
C LEU A 367 -15.64 -3.76 -9.35
N ARG A 368 -16.33 -4.84 -9.75
CA ARG A 368 -16.19 -6.16 -9.13
C ARG A 368 -14.75 -6.65 -9.21
N PHE A 369 -14.12 -6.57 -10.39
CA PHE A 369 -12.70 -6.90 -10.55
C PHE A 369 -11.81 -6.02 -9.67
N GLN A 370 -12.03 -4.71 -9.67
CA GLN A 370 -11.26 -3.76 -8.88
C GLN A 370 -11.30 -4.10 -7.37
N PHE A 371 -12.50 -4.21 -6.79
CA PHE A 371 -12.64 -4.48 -5.36
C PHE A 371 -12.10 -5.86 -4.97
N LEU A 372 -12.33 -6.88 -5.80
CA LEU A 372 -11.74 -8.22 -5.61
C LEU A 372 -10.21 -8.16 -5.65
N PHE A 373 -9.64 -7.50 -6.65
CA PHE A 373 -8.19 -7.36 -6.80
C PHE A 373 -7.59 -6.65 -5.59
N CYS A 374 -8.16 -5.52 -5.16
CA CYS A 374 -7.68 -4.78 -3.99
C CYS A 374 -7.76 -5.60 -2.69
N GLN A 375 -8.81 -6.38 -2.51
CA GLN A 375 -8.97 -7.24 -1.33
C GLN A 375 -8.05 -8.48 -1.37
N LEU A 376 -7.75 -9.00 -2.56
CA LEU A 376 -6.82 -10.10 -2.77
C LEU A 376 -5.35 -9.66 -2.80
N TRP A 377 -5.08 -8.36 -2.85
CA TRP A 377 -3.72 -7.83 -2.97
C TRP A 377 -2.79 -8.34 -1.86
N TYR A 378 -3.22 -8.23 -0.60
CA TYR A 378 -2.44 -8.68 0.55
C TYR A 378 -2.15 -10.20 0.56
N PRO A 379 -3.15 -11.09 0.40
CA PRO A 379 -2.86 -12.53 0.32
C PRO A 379 -1.97 -12.89 -0.87
N LEU A 380 -2.21 -12.30 -2.05
CA LEU A 380 -1.37 -12.54 -3.23
C LEU A 380 0.07 -12.10 -2.98
N PHE A 381 0.27 -10.88 -2.49
CA PHE A 381 1.58 -10.34 -2.14
C PHE A 381 2.32 -11.25 -1.15
N ALA A 382 1.64 -11.68 -0.07
CA ALA A 382 2.23 -12.56 0.93
C ALA A 382 2.61 -13.95 0.37
N VAL A 383 1.75 -14.53 -0.46
CA VAL A 383 2.02 -15.82 -1.11
C VAL A 383 3.21 -15.70 -2.06
N PHE A 384 3.25 -14.70 -2.95
CA PHE A 384 4.37 -14.55 -3.88
C PHE A 384 5.69 -14.23 -3.16
N ALA A 385 5.66 -13.44 -2.09
CA ALA A 385 6.85 -13.21 -1.27
C ALA A 385 7.35 -14.50 -0.59
N LEU A 386 6.43 -15.33 -0.09
CA LEU A 386 6.77 -16.65 0.44
C LEU A 386 7.35 -17.58 -0.64
N LEU A 387 6.77 -17.60 -1.84
CA LEU A 387 7.29 -18.41 -2.96
C LEU A 387 8.71 -17.97 -3.34
N MET A 388 8.98 -16.67 -3.40
CA MET A 388 10.33 -16.13 -3.65
C MET A 388 11.31 -16.52 -2.53
N TYR A 389 10.88 -16.48 -1.27
CA TYR A 389 11.69 -16.92 -0.14
C TYR A 389 12.02 -18.43 -0.21
N VAL A 390 11.04 -19.26 -0.55
CA VAL A 390 11.18 -20.73 -0.64
C VAL A 390 11.97 -21.16 -1.88
N MET A 391 11.99 -20.37 -2.95
CA MET A 391 12.62 -20.70 -4.23
C MET A 391 14.06 -21.26 -4.10
N PRO A 392 15.04 -20.55 -3.49
CA PRO A 392 16.40 -21.09 -3.37
C PRO A 392 16.48 -22.28 -2.41
N VAL A 393 15.63 -22.33 -1.38
CA VAL A 393 15.55 -23.46 -0.43
C VAL A 393 15.10 -24.73 -1.16
N TYR A 394 14.08 -24.62 -2.01
CA TYR A 394 13.55 -25.71 -2.81
C TYR A 394 14.59 -26.24 -3.81
N ALA A 395 15.28 -25.34 -4.53
CA ALA A 395 16.31 -25.74 -5.49
C ALA A 395 17.45 -26.51 -4.84
N LEU A 396 17.97 -26.02 -3.69
CA LEU A 396 19.03 -26.70 -2.95
C LEU A 396 18.55 -28.04 -2.37
N SER A 397 17.32 -28.11 -1.86
CA SER A 397 16.79 -29.34 -1.24
C SER A 397 16.48 -30.43 -2.27
N THR A 398 16.12 -30.05 -3.50
CA THR A 398 15.78 -31.00 -4.57
C THR A 398 16.94 -31.29 -5.51
N GLY A 399 17.99 -30.45 -5.49
CA GLY A 399 19.10 -30.50 -6.43
C GLY A 399 18.72 -30.18 -7.87
N ARG A 400 17.56 -29.53 -8.09
CA ARG A 400 17.00 -29.26 -9.42
C ARG A 400 16.99 -27.78 -9.74
N ASN A 401 17.34 -27.45 -10.98
CA ASN A 401 17.15 -26.11 -11.53
C ASN A 401 15.69 -25.85 -11.89
N PHE A 402 15.33 -24.57 -11.94
CA PHE A 402 13.98 -24.16 -12.34
C PHE A 402 13.80 -24.07 -13.86
N ALA A 403 14.87 -23.73 -14.58
CA ALA A 403 14.87 -23.65 -16.03
C ALA A 403 16.28 -23.97 -16.54
N ASN A 404 16.34 -24.58 -17.72
CA ASN A 404 17.59 -24.84 -18.42
C ASN A 404 18.07 -23.56 -19.12
N VAL A 405 18.52 -22.59 -18.32
CA VAL A 405 19.00 -21.29 -18.79
C VAL A 405 20.25 -20.89 -18.03
N MET A 406 21.20 -20.27 -18.73
CA MET A 406 22.32 -19.63 -18.08
C MET A 406 21.83 -18.38 -17.32
N TYR A 407 22.35 -18.16 -16.12
CA TYR A 407 21.94 -17.00 -15.31
C TYR A 407 22.26 -15.66 -15.99
N LEU A 408 23.38 -15.55 -16.70
CA LEU A 408 23.73 -14.35 -17.46
C LEU A 408 22.77 -14.09 -18.63
N ASP A 409 22.29 -15.14 -19.30
CA ASP A 409 21.26 -14.99 -20.33
C ASP A 409 19.98 -14.48 -19.69
N PHE A 410 19.54 -15.10 -18.59
CA PHE A 410 18.38 -14.62 -17.84
C PHE A 410 18.50 -13.13 -17.50
N LEU A 411 19.65 -12.68 -16.98
CA LEU A 411 19.88 -11.26 -16.70
C LEU A 411 19.84 -10.41 -17.97
N PHE A 412 20.44 -10.84 -19.08
CA PHE A 412 20.43 -10.09 -20.33
C PHE A 412 19.00 -9.87 -20.87
N TYR A 413 18.14 -10.89 -20.79
CA TYR A 413 16.75 -10.79 -21.23
C TYR A 413 15.85 -10.06 -20.22
N TYR A 414 16.08 -10.22 -18.91
CA TYR A 414 15.24 -9.63 -17.86
C TYR A 414 15.59 -8.17 -17.52
N LEU A 415 16.88 -7.81 -17.49
CA LEU A 415 17.35 -6.51 -17.02
C LEU A 415 16.76 -5.32 -17.82
N PRO A 416 16.60 -5.38 -19.16
CA PRO A 416 15.93 -4.30 -19.89
C PRO A 416 14.51 -4.02 -19.39
N ASN A 417 13.76 -5.07 -19.02
CA ASN A 417 12.40 -4.91 -18.48
C ASN A 417 12.42 -4.26 -17.09
N ALA A 418 13.32 -4.71 -16.20
CA ALA A 418 13.48 -4.15 -14.86
C ALA A 418 13.92 -2.67 -14.89
N VAL A 419 14.91 -2.34 -15.73
CA VAL A 419 15.40 -0.96 -15.92
C VAL A 419 14.32 -0.07 -16.52
N ALA A 420 13.58 -0.55 -17.54
CA ALA A 420 12.47 0.20 -18.13
C ALA A 420 11.38 0.50 -17.10
N LEU A 421 11.07 -0.44 -16.20
CA LEU A 421 10.08 -0.24 -15.15
C LEU A 421 10.53 0.81 -14.12
N VAL A 422 11.79 0.74 -13.66
CA VAL A 422 12.36 1.75 -12.77
C VAL A 422 12.37 3.12 -13.45
N GLY A 423 12.77 3.18 -14.72
CA GLY A 423 12.74 4.40 -15.53
C GLY A 423 11.33 5.00 -15.67
N LEU A 424 10.31 4.15 -15.87
CA LEU A 424 8.90 4.58 -15.89
C LEU A 424 8.48 5.20 -14.55
N VAL A 425 8.82 4.59 -13.41
CA VAL A 425 8.48 5.16 -12.10
C VAL A 425 9.21 6.49 -11.88
N MET A 426 10.48 6.59 -12.27
CA MET A 426 11.24 7.85 -12.21
C MET A 426 10.62 8.93 -13.10
N LEU A 427 10.17 8.58 -14.30
CA LEU A 427 9.47 9.48 -15.22
C LEU A 427 8.15 9.98 -14.63
N LEU A 428 7.32 9.09 -14.08
CA LEU A 428 6.05 9.45 -13.45
C LEU A 428 6.26 10.38 -12.24
N LYS A 429 7.33 10.14 -11.47
CA LYS A 429 7.75 11.03 -10.39
C LYS A 429 8.19 12.40 -10.92
N ALA A 430 8.96 12.43 -12.01
CA ALA A 430 9.38 13.68 -12.66
C ALA A 430 8.19 14.51 -13.18
N PHE A 431 7.08 13.85 -13.55
CA PHE A 431 5.82 14.52 -13.88
C PHE A 431 5.05 15.08 -12.67
N GLY A 432 5.54 14.89 -11.44
CA GLY A 432 4.89 15.42 -10.23
C GLY A 432 3.62 14.66 -9.83
N LEU A 433 3.51 13.40 -10.19
CA LEU A 433 2.31 12.61 -9.88
C LEU A 433 2.34 12.00 -8.47
N SER A 434 3.53 11.78 -7.90
CA SER A 434 3.71 11.17 -6.58
C SER A 434 3.06 11.97 -5.46
N ARG A 435 2.51 11.31 -4.44
CA ARG A 435 2.04 11.93 -3.20
C ARG A 435 2.57 11.16 -1.98
N PRO A 436 3.54 11.70 -1.21
CA PRO A 436 4.13 13.03 -1.35
C PRO A 436 5.09 13.13 -2.55
N MET A 437 5.35 14.37 -2.99
CA MET A 437 6.30 14.65 -4.08
C MET A 437 7.74 14.28 -3.71
N THR A 438 8.06 14.30 -2.42
CA THR A 438 9.39 14.00 -1.86
C THR A 438 9.69 12.51 -1.76
N ALA A 439 8.71 11.63 -1.99
CA ALA A 439 8.88 10.18 -1.86
C ALA A 439 9.99 9.63 -2.77
N LYS A 440 10.98 8.93 -2.22
CA LYS A 440 12.11 8.39 -3.01
C LYS A 440 11.67 7.19 -3.86
N THR A 441 12.10 7.14 -5.12
CA THR A 441 11.83 5.99 -6.00
C THR A 441 12.57 4.73 -5.56
N ILE A 442 13.85 4.89 -5.22
CA ILE A 442 14.69 3.83 -4.67
C ILE A 442 15.15 4.29 -3.29
N SER A 443 14.81 3.53 -2.26
CA SER A 443 15.19 3.79 -0.88
C SER A 443 15.51 2.48 -0.19
N TRP A 444 16.56 2.46 0.64
CA TRP A 444 16.89 1.27 1.40
C TRP A 444 15.78 0.95 2.42
N GLU A 445 15.13 1.99 2.98
CA GLU A 445 13.99 1.84 3.90
C GLU A 445 12.83 1.13 3.22
N GLY A 446 12.42 1.63 2.04
CA GLY A 446 11.34 1.06 1.25
C GLY A 446 11.66 -0.35 0.77
N THR A 447 12.91 -0.61 0.34
CA THR A 447 13.34 -1.95 -0.09
C THR A 447 13.28 -2.96 1.06
N LEU A 448 13.86 -2.64 2.22
CA LEU A 448 13.83 -3.53 3.38
C LEU A 448 12.40 -3.76 3.88
N PHE A 449 11.58 -2.71 3.90
CA PHE A 449 10.19 -2.84 4.31
C PHE A 449 9.36 -3.66 3.33
N LEU A 450 9.31 -3.23 2.06
CA LEU A 450 8.42 -3.78 1.05
C LEU A 450 8.74 -5.23 0.71
N PHE A 451 10.03 -5.59 0.55
CA PHE A 451 10.40 -6.94 0.11
C PHE A 451 10.61 -7.94 1.25
N PHE A 452 11.00 -7.49 2.45
CA PHE A 452 11.42 -8.40 3.52
C PHE A 452 10.56 -8.26 4.79
N ALA A 453 10.37 -7.04 5.29
CA ALA A 453 9.74 -6.85 6.59
C ALA A 453 8.21 -7.06 6.58
N ARG A 454 7.55 -6.70 5.48
CA ARG A 454 6.08 -6.60 5.38
C ARG A 454 5.37 -7.95 5.30
N TRP A 455 5.81 -8.83 4.41
CA TRP A 455 5.05 -10.03 4.02
C TRP A 455 4.77 -11.03 5.15
N PRO A 456 5.63 -11.25 6.17
CA PRO A 456 5.32 -12.23 7.22
C PRO A 456 4.10 -11.82 8.06
N TRP A 457 3.97 -10.52 8.34
CA TRP A 457 2.86 -9.96 9.11
C TRP A 457 1.58 -9.87 8.28
N VAL A 458 1.70 -9.58 6.98
CA VAL A 458 0.58 -9.66 6.04
C VAL A 458 0.05 -11.08 5.97
N LEU A 459 0.93 -12.08 5.83
CA LEU A 459 0.57 -13.49 5.82
C LEU A 459 -0.12 -13.89 7.13
N ALA A 460 0.47 -13.51 8.27
CA ALA A 460 -0.10 -13.81 9.58
C ALA A 460 -1.49 -13.20 9.78
N GLY A 461 -1.70 -11.94 9.36
CA GLY A 461 -3.01 -11.29 9.43
C GLY A 461 -4.06 -11.93 8.53
N THR A 462 -3.65 -12.32 7.32
CA THR A 462 -4.50 -13.05 6.36
C THR A 462 -4.92 -14.41 6.92
N LEU A 463 -3.96 -15.22 7.40
CA LEU A 463 -4.22 -16.53 7.99
C LEU A 463 -5.05 -16.42 9.27
N SER A 464 -4.83 -15.38 10.08
CA SER A 464 -5.66 -15.11 11.26
C SER A 464 -7.11 -14.85 10.87
N SER A 465 -7.37 -14.03 9.85
CA SER A 465 -8.73 -13.78 9.36
C SER A 465 -9.40 -15.05 8.82
N ILE A 466 -8.68 -15.87 8.03
CA ILE A 466 -9.20 -17.14 7.53
C ILE A 466 -9.56 -18.07 8.69
N ARG A 467 -8.66 -18.20 9.67
CA ARG A 467 -8.91 -19.00 10.88
C ARG A 467 -10.16 -18.48 11.59
N ASP A 468 -10.21 -17.18 11.88
CA ASP A 468 -11.32 -16.55 12.62
C ASP A 468 -12.66 -16.75 11.88
N TYR A 469 -12.67 -16.67 10.54
CA TYR A 469 -13.85 -16.92 9.71
C TYR A 469 -14.33 -18.38 9.78
N LEU A 470 -13.39 -19.34 9.81
CA LEU A 470 -13.67 -20.77 9.91
C LEU A 470 -14.11 -21.17 11.33
N THR A 471 -13.48 -20.60 12.37
CA THR A 471 -13.75 -20.91 13.78
C THR A 471 -14.86 -20.04 14.40
N LYS A 472 -15.33 -19.02 13.69
CA LYS A 472 -16.27 -17.99 14.19
C LYS A 472 -15.77 -17.30 15.47
N SER A 473 -14.45 -17.21 15.65
CA SER A 473 -13.85 -16.58 16.83
C SER A 473 -13.68 -15.07 16.64
N PHE A 474 -13.96 -14.31 17.70
CA PHE A 474 -13.78 -12.85 17.73
C PHE A 474 -12.41 -12.48 18.31
N VAL A 475 -11.72 -11.52 17.68
CA VAL A 475 -10.45 -10.96 18.20
C VAL A 475 -10.55 -9.44 18.20
N ASP A 476 -10.27 -8.86 19.37
CA ASP A 476 -10.33 -7.42 19.61
C ASP A 476 -9.18 -6.66 18.92
N PHE A 477 -9.45 -5.44 18.49
CA PHE A 477 -8.48 -4.60 17.78
C PHE A 477 -7.57 -3.89 18.77
N ARG A 478 -6.28 -3.85 18.46
CA ARG A 478 -5.31 -3.11 19.27
C ARG A 478 -5.11 -1.72 18.68
N VAL A 479 -5.63 -0.69 19.34
CA VAL A 479 -5.33 0.70 18.96
C VAL A 479 -3.83 0.97 19.18
N THR A 480 -3.12 1.37 18.13
CA THR A 480 -1.72 1.83 18.23
C THR A 480 -1.69 3.23 18.83
N PRO A 481 -0.98 3.47 19.95
CA PRO A 481 -0.91 4.81 20.54
C PRO A 481 -0.41 5.84 19.52
N LYS A 482 -1.06 7.01 19.49
CA LYS A 482 -0.60 8.19 18.74
C LYS A 482 0.08 9.16 19.71
N GLY A 483 1.23 9.70 19.32
CA GLY A 483 1.99 10.68 20.14
C GLY A 483 3.35 10.20 20.66
N SER A 484 4.02 11.07 21.40
CA SER A 484 5.43 10.97 21.85
C SER A 484 5.60 10.33 23.23
N GLY A 485 4.79 9.34 23.57
CA GLY A 485 4.89 8.62 24.85
C GLY A 485 6.23 7.87 25.03
N PRO A 486 6.59 7.46 26.27
CA PRO A 486 7.84 6.75 26.53
C PRO A 486 7.92 5.45 25.74
N LYS A 487 8.96 5.33 24.91
CA LYS A 487 9.14 4.19 24.01
C LYS A 487 10.06 3.14 24.67
N HIS A 488 9.54 1.93 24.82
CA HIS A 488 10.29 0.79 25.35
C HIS A 488 11.03 0.03 24.25
N LEU A 489 11.92 -0.88 24.64
CA LEU A 489 12.52 -1.84 23.69
C LEU A 489 11.44 -2.68 23.00
N LEU A 490 11.73 -3.07 21.76
CA LEU A 490 10.85 -3.91 20.96
C LEU A 490 10.57 -5.24 21.67
N PRO A 491 9.34 -5.78 21.59
CA PRO A 491 9.07 -7.10 22.10
C PRO A 491 9.78 -8.15 21.24
N ALA A 492 10.38 -9.19 21.84
CA ALA A 492 11.15 -10.20 21.11
C ALA A 492 10.35 -10.86 19.97
N ARG A 493 9.03 -11.04 20.16
CA ARG A 493 8.10 -11.55 19.14
C ARG A 493 8.08 -10.76 17.83
N ALA A 494 8.48 -9.49 17.84
CA ALA A 494 8.58 -8.68 16.64
C ALA A 494 9.81 -9.04 15.79
N LEU A 495 10.85 -9.62 16.41
CA LEU A 495 12.10 -10.02 15.76
C LEU A 495 12.10 -11.50 15.36
N THR A 496 11.39 -12.35 16.12
CA THR A 496 11.38 -13.81 15.95
C THR A 496 11.13 -14.27 14.52
N PRO A 497 10.13 -13.74 13.75
CA PRO A 497 9.91 -14.18 12.38
C PRO A 497 11.13 -13.97 11.48
N TYR A 498 11.81 -12.84 11.62
CA TYR A 498 12.96 -12.51 10.77
C TYR A 498 14.20 -13.33 11.12
N VAL A 499 14.43 -13.61 12.40
CA VAL A 499 15.50 -14.53 12.83
C VAL A 499 15.23 -15.94 12.29
N ALA A 500 13.98 -16.41 12.38
CA ALA A 500 13.60 -17.71 11.83
C ALA A 500 13.77 -17.78 10.30
N LEU A 501 13.44 -16.70 9.58
CA LEU A 501 13.64 -16.61 8.12
C LEU A 501 15.14 -16.55 7.75
N ALA A 502 15.96 -15.82 8.52
CA ALA A 502 17.41 -15.79 8.29
C ALA A 502 18.03 -17.19 8.47
N ILE A 503 17.71 -17.86 9.56
CA ILE A 503 18.20 -19.22 9.84
C ILE A 503 17.64 -20.20 8.80
N GLY A 504 16.34 -20.14 8.50
CA GLY A 504 15.68 -21.03 7.54
C GLY A 504 16.27 -20.94 6.12
N ALA A 505 16.66 -19.75 5.68
CA ALA A 505 17.34 -19.56 4.39
C ALA A 505 18.81 -20.03 4.42
N ALA A 506 19.47 -19.97 5.58
CA ALA A 506 20.86 -20.42 5.72
C ALA A 506 21.00 -21.94 5.91
N LEU A 507 20.01 -22.62 6.51
CA LEU A 507 20.09 -24.06 6.78
C LEU A 507 20.39 -24.91 5.54
N PRO A 508 19.73 -24.74 4.38
CA PRO A 508 20.07 -25.50 3.18
C PRO A 508 21.50 -25.26 2.71
N VAL A 509 22.05 -24.06 2.92
CA VAL A 509 23.45 -23.73 2.56
C VAL A 509 24.43 -24.54 3.40
N LEU A 510 24.11 -24.75 4.68
CA LEU A 510 24.98 -25.44 5.62
C LEU A 510 24.80 -26.98 5.60
N LEU A 511 23.60 -27.46 5.28
CA LEU A 511 23.23 -28.88 5.42
C LEU A 511 23.28 -29.66 4.11
N VAL A 512 23.08 -29.00 2.96
CA VAL A 512 23.15 -29.67 1.67
C VAL A 512 24.59 -29.62 1.19
N GLU A 513 25.23 -30.77 0.99
CA GLU A 513 26.63 -30.83 0.55
C GLU A 513 26.79 -30.85 -0.98
N HIS A 514 25.83 -31.47 -1.69
CA HIS A 514 25.91 -31.72 -3.13
C HIS A 514 24.56 -31.46 -3.83
N PRO A 515 24.26 -30.21 -4.21
CA PRO A 515 22.99 -29.84 -4.85
C PRO A 515 22.99 -30.03 -6.37
N PHE A 516 23.99 -30.72 -6.93
CA PHE A 516 24.11 -31.01 -8.37
C PHE A 516 23.93 -29.75 -9.23
N ASP A 517 22.90 -29.73 -10.09
CA ASP A 517 22.64 -28.66 -11.03
C ASP A 517 22.24 -27.34 -10.35
N ALA A 518 21.73 -27.41 -9.11
CA ALA A 518 21.27 -26.26 -8.33
C ALA A 518 22.39 -25.53 -7.56
N THR A 519 23.66 -25.79 -7.88
CA THR A 519 24.83 -25.20 -7.18
C THR A 519 24.75 -23.67 -7.10
N GLY A 520 24.27 -22.98 -8.13
CA GLY A 520 24.12 -21.52 -8.14
C GLY A 520 23.19 -20.97 -7.05
N PHE A 521 22.25 -21.79 -6.54
CA PHE A 521 21.28 -21.36 -5.52
C PHE A 521 21.86 -21.21 -4.12
N TYR A 522 23.09 -21.69 -3.86
CA TYR A 522 23.79 -21.36 -2.62
C TYR A 522 23.94 -19.84 -2.45
N TRP A 523 24.25 -19.14 -3.53
CA TRP A 523 24.40 -17.68 -3.50
C TRP A 523 23.08 -16.99 -3.16
N PHE A 524 21.98 -17.39 -3.79
CA PHE A 524 20.66 -16.81 -3.54
C PHE A 524 20.14 -17.12 -2.14
N ALA A 525 20.30 -18.36 -1.64
CA ALA A 525 19.93 -18.75 -0.29
C ALA A 525 20.74 -17.96 0.76
N ALA A 526 22.07 -17.90 0.61
CA ALA A 526 22.95 -17.16 1.52
C ALA A 526 22.65 -15.65 1.48
N PHE A 527 22.43 -15.08 0.30
CA PHE A 527 22.08 -13.67 0.15
C PHE A 527 20.73 -13.35 0.79
N ASN A 528 19.72 -14.20 0.60
CA ASN A 528 18.43 -14.06 1.26
C ASN A 528 18.57 -14.13 2.79
N ALA A 529 19.33 -15.08 3.31
CA ALA A 529 19.61 -15.23 4.73
C ALA A 529 20.31 -13.97 5.30
N PHE A 530 21.29 -13.42 4.57
CA PHE A 530 21.98 -12.19 4.95
C PHE A 530 21.05 -10.98 4.97
N LEU A 531 20.14 -10.84 4.00
CA LEU A 531 19.20 -9.72 3.99
C LEU A 531 18.23 -9.74 5.18
N TYR A 532 17.76 -10.93 5.60
CA TYR A 532 16.98 -11.04 6.85
C TYR A 532 17.83 -10.79 8.10
N GLY A 533 19.08 -11.24 8.14
CA GLY A 533 20.01 -10.92 9.22
C GLY A 533 20.27 -9.42 9.34
N LEU A 534 20.53 -8.75 8.20
CA LEU A 534 20.68 -7.31 8.10
C LEU A 534 19.41 -6.59 8.54
N LEU A 535 18.23 -7.08 8.15
CA LEU A 535 16.95 -6.52 8.57
C LEU A 535 16.80 -6.55 10.11
N VAL A 536 17.14 -7.67 10.77
CA VAL A 536 17.11 -7.76 12.25
C VAL A 536 18.03 -6.72 12.88
N VAL A 537 19.25 -6.58 12.37
CA VAL A 537 20.20 -5.56 12.86
C VAL A 537 19.66 -4.15 12.66
N VAL A 538 19.15 -3.84 11.47
CA VAL A 538 18.57 -2.53 11.15
C VAL A 538 17.40 -2.22 12.09
N ILE A 539 16.50 -3.17 12.33
CA ILE A 539 15.36 -2.98 13.25
C ILE A 539 15.86 -2.65 14.66
N VAL A 540 16.80 -3.44 15.21
CA VAL A 540 17.31 -3.24 16.57
C VAL A 540 18.08 -1.93 16.69
N VAL A 541 19.05 -1.69 15.80
CA VAL A 541 19.92 -0.51 15.84
C VAL A 541 19.12 0.77 15.62
N ARG A 542 18.25 0.81 14.61
CA ARG A 542 17.41 2.00 14.36
C ARG A 542 16.44 2.25 15.50
N HIS A 543 15.82 1.20 16.07
CA HIS A 543 14.93 1.38 17.21
C HIS A 543 15.63 1.96 18.43
N VAL A 544 16.87 1.56 18.71
CA VAL A 544 17.66 2.13 19.81
C VAL A 544 18.02 3.60 19.56
N ILE A 545 18.48 3.91 18.34
CA ILE A 545 18.91 5.27 17.96
C ILE A 545 17.72 6.24 17.91
N GLU A 546 16.66 5.90 17.18
CA GLU A 546 15.50 6.77 16.93
C GLU A 546 14.70 7.05 18.21
N ASN A 547 14.66 6.08 19.13
CA ASN A 547 13.89 6.21 20.38
C ASN A 547 14.77 6.56 21.59
N ARG A 548 16.07 6.82 21.39
CA ARG A 548 17.04 7.21 22.42
C ARG A 548 17.00 6.32 23.67
N ILE A 549 16.91 5.00 23.46
CA ILE A 549 16.72 4.04 24.54
C ILE A 549 17.99 3.98 25.41
N PRO A 550 17.89 4.18 26.75
CA PRO A 550 19.03 4.10 27.63
C PRO A 550 19.57 2.68 27.71
N LEU A 551 20.79 2.47 27.20
CA LEU A 551 21.44 1.15 27.13
C LEU A 551 21.67 0.55 28.51
N ARG A 552 22.16 1.35 29.47
CA ARG A 552 22.47 0.88 30.83
C ARG A 552 21.24 0.39 31.58
N ALA A 553 20.12 1.11 31.46
CA ALA A 553 18.86 0.75 32.11
C ALA A 553 18.20 -0.51 31.50
N ASN A 554 18.57 -0.88 30.27
CA ASN A 554 17.99 -2.00 29.56
C ASN A 554 19.03 -3.06 29.16
N ALA A 555 20.17 -3.12 29.84
CA ALA A 555 21.35 -3.86 29.41
C ALA A 555 21.06 -5.34 29.05
N ALA A 556 20.30 -6.05 29.88
CA ALA A 556 19.94 -7.45 29.62
C ALA A 556 19.08 -7.63 28.34
N LYS A 557 18.09 -6.76 28.13
CA LYS A 557 17.21 -6.84 26.95
C LYS A 557 17.93 -6.41 25.67
N VAL A 558 18.79 -5.39 25.76
CA VAL A 558 19.65 -4.97 24.65
C VAL A 558 20.64 -6.08 24.31
N ALA A 559 21.28 -6.70 25.31
CA ALA A 559 22.20 -7.82 25.10
C ALA A 559 21.48 -8.99 24.42
N PHE A 560 20.29 -9.37 24.89
CA PHE A 560 19.50 -10.43 24.25
C PHE A 560 19.14 -10.12 22.79
N GLN A 561 18.64 -8.92 22.49
CA GLN A 561 18.35 -8.52 21.11
C GLN A 561 19.61 -8.42 20.24
N GLY A 562 20.71 -7.96 20.82
CA GLY A 562 22.03 -7.95 20.19
C GLY A 562 22.48 -9.37 19.84
N SER A 563 22.35 -10.33 20.75
CA SER A 563 22.66 -11.74 20.51
C SER A 563 21.80 -12.33 19.40
N LEU A 564 20.50 -12.02 19.35
CA LEU A 564 19.63 -12.45 18.24
C LEU A 564 20.07 -11.85 16.91
N ALA A 565 20.45 -10.58 16.89
CA ALA A 565 20.92 -9.90 15.69
C ALA A 565 22.28 -10.46 15.22
N VAL A 566 23.18 -10.75 16.16
CA VAL A 566 24.47 -11.40 15.89
C VAL A 566 24.25 -12.81 15.35
N LEU A 567 23.39 -13.61 15.96
CA LEU A 567 23.04 -14.94 15.48
C LEU A 567 22.48 -14.90 14.05
N ALA A 568 21.56 -13.96 13.79
CA ALA A 568 20.95 -13.77 12.48
C ALA A 568 21.94 -13.32 11.40
N LEU A 569 23.11 -12.80 11.75
CA LEU A 569 24.18 -12.44 10.80
C LEU A 569 25.29 -13.49 10.68
N ILE A 570 25.71 -14.09 11.80
CA ILE A 570 26.82 -15.06 11.80
C ILE A 570 26.46 -16.30 10.99
N VAL A 571 25.22 -16.79 11.11
CA VAL A 571 24.78 -18.00 10.39
C VAL A 571 24.82 -17.79 8.86
N PRO A 572 24.25 -16.70 8.30
CA PRO A 572 24.44 -16.36 6.88
C PRO A 572 25.91 -16.10 6.49
N ALA A 573 26.69 -15.44 7.34
CA ALA A 573 28.11 -15.17 7.06
C ALA A 573 28.93 -16.46 6.96
N ALA A 574 28.66 -17.44 7.83
CA ALA A 574 29.25 -18.77 7.74
C ALA A 574 28.83 -19.47 6.44
N GLY A 575 27.56 -19.37 6.04
CA GLY A 575 27.09 -19.91 4.77
C GLY A 575 27.78 -19.28 3.54
N PHE A 576 27.99 -17.96 3.54
CA PHE A 576 28.76 -17.28 2.51
C PHE A 576 30.24 -17.69 2.49
N TYR A 577 30.85 -17.83 3.67
CA TYR A 577 32.24 -18.25 3.79
C TYR A 577 32.45 -19.67 3.26
N ASP A 578 31.55 -20.59 3.60
CA ASP A 578 31.64 -22.01 3.22
C ASP A 578 31.28 -22.24 1.74
N ARG A 579 30.13 -21.70 1.30
CA ARG A 579 29.51 -22.06 0.00
C ARG A 579 29.34 -20.90 -0.97
N GLY A 580 29.75 -19.68 -0.60
CA GLY A 580 29.59 -18.50 -1.46
C GLY A 580 30.33 -18.65 -2.79
N MET A 581 31.59 -19.12 -2.74
CA MET A 581 32.41 -19.34 -3.93
C MET A 581 31.88 -20.47 -4.82
N GLU A 582 31.36 -21.53 -4.21
CA GLU A 582 30.69 -22.62 -4.91
C GLU A 582 29.41 -22.12 -5.62
N GLY A 583 28.61 -21.29 -4.94
CA GLY A 583 27.46 -20.63 -5.54
C GLY A 583 27.81 -19.76 -6.75
N VAL A 584 28.84 -18.92 -6.65
CA VAL A 584 29.31 -18.11 -7.78
C VAL A 584 29.80 -19.00 -8.93
N TYR A 585 30.51 -20.08 -8.62
CA TYR A 585 30.93 -21.06 -9.62
C TYR A 585 29.73 -21.67 -10.36
N GLY A 586 28.65 -22.01 -9.66
CA GLY A 586 27.40 -22.48 -10.26
C GLY A 586 26.77 -21.46 -11.21
N LEU A 587 26.76 -20.17 -10.83
CA LEU A 587 26.15 -19.11 -11.65
C LEU A 587 26.92 -18.78 -12.94
N GLN A 588 28.22 -19.06 -13.00
CA GLN A 588 29.04 -18.84 -14.20
C GLN A 588 29.12 -20.07 -15.12
N GLN A 589 28.57 -21.23 -14.74
CA GLN A 589 28.62 -22.41 -15.62
C GLN A 589 27.90 -22.12 -16.93
N GLY A 590 28.53 -22.48 -18.06
CA GLY A 590 28.05 -22.17 -19.41
C GLY A 590 28.49 -20.81 -19.96
N ALA A 591 29.01 -19.90 -19.13
CA ALA A 591 29.51 -18.60 -19.56
C ALA A 591 30.95 -18.72 -20.10
N GLY A 592 31.12 -19.25 -21.32
CA GLY A 592 32.41 -19.62 -21.92
C GLY A 592 33.52 -18.54 -22.00
N GLY A 593 33.26 -17.30 -21.54
CA GLY A 593 34.26 -16.22 -21.42
C GLY A 593 34.29 -15.49 -20.06
N LEU A 594 33.39 -15.80 -19.11
CA LEU A 594 33.39 -15.18 -17.78
C LEU A 594 33.84 -16.20 -16.73
N ARG A 595 35.10 -16.09 -16.32
CA ARG A 595 35.68 -16.92 -15.25
C ARG A 595 35.95 -16.02 -14.06
N ILE A 596 35.16 -16.17 -13.00
CA ILE A 596 35.29 -15.49 -11.70
C ILE A 596 35.85 -16.47 -10.66
N VAL A 597 35.47 -17.75 -10.76
CA VAL A 597 35.89 -18.80 -9.83
C VAL A 597 36.49 -19.98 -10.58
N ARG A 598 37.63 -20.49 -10.11
CA ARG A 598 38.26 -21.73 -10.60
C ARG A 598 38.01 -22.86 -9.60
N ILE A 599 37.73 -24.06 -10.12
CA ILE A 599 37.73 -25.30 -9.34
C ILE A 599 39.11 -25.98 -9.40
N ALA A 600 39.62 -26.43 -8.27
CA ALA A 600 40.74 -27.38 -8.20
C ALA A 600 40.28 -28.65 -7.51
N TYR A 601 40.67 -29.79 -8.06
CA TYR A 601 40.36 -31.09 -7.49
C TYR A 601 41.50 -31.54 -6.59
N VAL A 602 41.17 -32.03 -5.39
CA VAL A 602 42.16 -32.63 -4.50
C VAL A 602 42.62 -33.94 -5.14
N VAL A 603 43.91 -34.03 -5.47
CA VAL A 603 44.51 -35.21 -6.09
C VAL A 603 44.54 -36.35 -5.07
N SER A 604 43.94 -37.48 -5.42
CA SER A 604 43.94 -38.70 -4.61
C SER A 604 45.39 -39.19 -4.42
N GLY A 605 45.90 -39.13 -3.18
CA GLY A 605 47.24 -39.63 -2.81
C GLY A 605 48.06 -38.71 -1.90
N ALA A 606 47.66 -37.45 -1.68
CA ALA A 606 48.46 -36.48 -0.91
C ALA A 606 48.24 -36.49 0.62
N GLY A 607 47.44 -37.41 1.17
CA GLY A 607 47.20 -37.51 2.62
C GLY A 607 46.47 -36.30 3.24
N GLN A 608 46.06 -35.32 2.44
CA GLN A 608 45.29 -34.16 2.85
C GLN A 608 44.00 -34.08 2.02
N GLY A 609 42.87 -34.44 2.64
CA GLY A 609 41.52 -34.21 2.11
C GLY A 609 40.75 -35.47 1.70
N ASN A 610 39.41 -35.35 1.72
CA ASN A 610 38.50 -36.39 1.26
C ASN A 610 38.65 -36.60 -0.26
N ILE A 611 38.63 -37.86 -0.69
CA ILE A 611 38.70 -38.25 -2.11
C ILE A 611 37.51 -37.61 -2.85
N GLY A 612 37.78 -36.81 -3.89
CA GLY A 612 36.75 -36.07 -4.63
C GLY A 612 36.48 -34.64 -4.12
N GLY A 613 37.27 -34.15 -3.14
CA GLY A 613 37.17 -32.78 -2.64
C GLY A 613 37.39 -31.73 -3.74
N ARG A 614 36.50 -30.72 -3.79
CA ARG A 614 36.54 -29.60 -4.73
C ARG A 614 36.89 -28.32 -3.96
N ASN A 615 38.00 -27.69 -4.30
CA ASN A 615 38.38 -26.39 -3.74
C ASN A 615 38.06 -25.28 -4.77
N PHE A 616 37.43 -24.20 -4.31
CA PHE A 616 37.04 -23.07 -5.14
C PHE A 616 37.93 -21.86 -4.86
N TYR A 617 38.52 -21.28 -5.89
CA TYR A 617 39.43 -20.13 -5.80
C TYR A 617 38.91 -18.97 -6.63
N PHE A 618 39.00 -17.74 -6.10
CA PHE A 618 38.72 -16.54 -6.88
C PHE A 618 39.80 -16.35 -7.93
N ASP A 619 39.41 -16.30 -9.19
CA ASP A 619 40.30 -16.19 -10.35
C ASP A 619 39.54 -15.50 -11.47
N PRO A 620 39.58 -14.16 -11.54
CA PRO A 620 38.85 -13.37 -12.53
C PRO A 620 39.46 -13.46 -13.95
N GLY A 621 40.50 -14.29 -14.16
CA GLY A 621 41.12 -14.48 -15.47
C GLY A 621 41.89 -13.26 -16.01
N TRP A 622 42.22 -12.28 -15.15
CA TRP A 622 42.95 -11.08 -15.55
C TRP A 622 44.41 -11.33 -15.92
N GLU A 623 44.98 -12.46 -15.48
CA GLU A 623 46.40 -12.78 -15.70
C GLU A 623 46.70 -13.58 -16.98
N THR A 624 45.69 -13.97 -17.77
CA THR A 624 45.88 -14.74 -19.03
C THR A 624 46.05 -13.89 -20.29
N ARG A 625 46.68 -12.71 -20.18
CA ARG A 625 47.24 -11.96 -21.32
C ARG A 625 48.71 -11.62 -21.05
N ARG A 626 49.60 -12.59 -21.16
CA ARG A 626 51.03 -12.38 -21.41
C ARG A 626 51.52 -13.36 -22.45
#